data_AF-A0AAV4RQ30-F1
#
_entry.id   AF-A0AAV4RQ30-F1
#
_cell.length_a   1.000
_cell.length_b   1.000
_cell.length_c   1.000
_cell.angle_alpha   90.00
_cell.angle_beta   90.00
_cell.angle_gamma   90.00
#
_symmetry.space_group_name_H-M   'P 1'
#
loop_
_entity.id
_entity.type
_entity.pdbx_description
1 polymer ?
#
loop_
_entity_poly.entity_id
_entity_poly.type
_entity_poly.pdbx_seq_one_letter_code
_entity_poly.pdbx_strand_id
1 'polypeptide(L)'
;LYAWYTLNFYWVRLNEASHSVVSLDLGGGSTQVTFTPVELDSFVHSPKDYIVLKRIQNKTMPVYTHSYLGLGLMAARVAILHISSENSVLIKNDETKFRSSCIHPHTKHTWKHDMRDYIVKGRKDEKYGFKECFDKAVEFLGNSVNKPEELRRREIYALSYYFDRANDLGIIDQESGRTTVGEIINACKNACSEKKPKEPFLCLDCSYISAVLHHGLGLHERKEIKLAKRIDGIETSWGLGAAFNMLR
;
A
#
# COMPACT_ATOMS: atom_id res chain seq x y z
N LEU A 1 4.61 5.41 -12.16
CA LEU A 1 4.41 6.13 -13.45
C LEU A 1 3.27 5.59 -14.31
N TYR A 2 3.36 4.36 -14.87
CA TYR A 2 2.38 3.94 -15.89
C TYR A 2 0.96 3.76 -15.35
N ALA A 3 0.77 3.29 -14.12
CA ALA A 3 -0.55 3.25 -13.49
C ALA A 3 -1.19 4.66 -13.38
N TRP A 4 -0.40 5.67 -12.98
CA TRP A 4 -0.83 7.08 -13.00
C TRP A 4 -1.18 7.55 -14.41
N TYR A 5 -0.40 7.17 -15.42
CA TYR A 5 -0.70 7.51 -16.81
C TYR A 5 -2.03 6.91 -17.24
N THR A 6 -2.28 5.62 -16.96
CA THR A 6 -3.54 4.94 -17.24
C THR A 6 -4.73 5.70 -16.63
N LEU A 7 -4.66 6.01 -15.34
CA LEU A 7 -5.72 6.73 -14.63
C LEU A 7 -6.03 8.07 -15.28
N ASN A 8 -5.00 8.86 -15.55
CA ASN A 8 -5.19 10.21 -16.08
C ASN A 8 -5.51 10.22 -17.58
N PHE A 9 -5.04 9.23 -18.33
CA PHE A 9 -5.43 9.05 -19.73
C PHE A 9 -6.91 8.74 -19.83
N TYR A 10 -7.36 7.74 -19.07
CA TYR A 10 -8.73 7.28 -19.08
C TYR A 10 -9.71 8.40 -18.67
N TRP A 11 -9.42 9.15 -17.61
CA TRP A 11 -10.27 10.25 -17.16
C TRP A 11 -10.08 11.57 -17.93
N VAL A 12 -9.24 11.60 -18.97
CA VAL A 12 -8.92 12.80 -19.78
C VAL A 12 -8.33 13.94 -18.93
N ARG A 13 -7.45 13.60 -17.98
CA ARG A 13 -6.82 14.50 -17.00
C ARG A 13 -5.34 14.77 -17.23
N LEU A 14 -4.79 14.33 -18.36
CA LEU A 14 -3.36 14.53 -18.70
C LEU A 14 -3.01 15.95 -19.20
N ASN A 15 -4.01 16.78 -19.50
CA ASN A 15 -3.79 18.08 -20.15
C ASN A 15 -3.25 19.16 -19.19
N GLU A 16 -3.61 19.04 -17.90
CA GLU A 16 -3.30 19.99 -16.83
C GLU A 16 -2.88 19.24 -15.57
N ALA A 17 -1.73 19.62 -15.00
CA ALA A 17 -1.15 18.95 -13.85
C ALA A 17 -2.09 18.99 -12.62
N SER A 18 -2.76 20.13 -12.39
CA SER A 18 -3.71 20.35 -11.29
C SER A 18 -4.91 19.41 -11.33
N HIS A 19 -5.37 19.04 -12.52
CA HIS A 19 -6.50 18.13 -12.71
C HIS A 19 -6.12 16.66 -12.58
N SER A 20 -4.83 16.34 -12.64
CA SER A 20 -4.39 14.96 -12.55
C SER A 20 -4.60 14.37 -11.16
N VAL A 21 -4.79 13.06 -11.07
CA VAL A 21 -4.93 12.34 -9.80
C VAL A 21 -3.56 11.90 -9.26
N VAL A 22 -3.52 11.54 -7.99
CA VAL A 22 -2.42 10.76 -7.40
C VAL A 22 -2.70 9.28 -7.61
N SER A 23 -1.67 8.52 -7.96
CA SER A 23 -1.69 7.07 -8.01
C SER A 23 -0.87 6.50 -6.86
N LEU A 24 -1.47 5.63 -6.06
CA LEU A 24 -0.82 4.74 -5.12
C LEU A 24 -0.94 3.30 -5.64
N ASP A 25 0.18 2.61 -5.77
CA ASP A 25 0.20 1.22 -6.21
C ASP A 25 0.94 0.39 -5.15
N LEU A 26 0.32 -0.70 -4.68
CA LEU A 26 0.94 -1.59 -3.70
C LEU A 26 1.09 -2.97 -4.33
N GLY A 27 2.31 -3.24 -4.80
CA GLY A 27 2.71 -4.56 -5.29
C GLY A 27 3.25 -5.46 -4.19
N GLY A 28 3.77 -6.63 -4.58
CA GLY A 28 4.36 -7.59 -3.63
C GLY A 28 5.69 -7.14 -3.04
N GLY A 29 6.59 -6.60 -3.87
CA GLY A 29 7.95 -6.21 -3.45
C GLY A 29 8.16 -4.70 -3.25
N SER A 30 7.26 -3.85 -3.74
CA SER A 30 7.37 -2.39 -3.62
C SER A 30 6.00 -1.72 -3.57
N THR A 31 5.98 -0.46 -3.12
CA THR A 31 4.84 0.44 -3.29
C THR A 31 5.27 1.69 -4.05
N GLN A 32 4.41 2.21 -4.91
CA GLN A 32 4.69 3.37 -5.75
C GLN A 32 3.74 4.51 -5.42
N VAL A 33 4.30 5.72 -5.46
CA VAL A 33 3.53 6.97 -5.41
C VAL A 33 3.86 7.75 -6.68
N THR A 34 2.84 8.20 -7.40
CA THR A 34 3.02 9.02 -8.61
C THR A 34 1.97 10.11 -8.71
N PHE A 35 2.39 11.35 -8.95
CA PHE A 35 1.51 12.49 -9.25
C PHE A 35 2.27 13.60 -9.98
N THR A 36 1.56 14.58 -10.54
CA THR A 36 2.20 15.82 -11.03
C THR A 36 2.08 16.90 -9.95
N PRO A 37 3.21 17.30 -9.32
CA PRO A 37 3.19 18.35 -8.30
C PRO A 37 2.79 19.69 -8.92
N VAL A 38 1.95 20.43 -8.22
CA VAL A 38 1.61 21.82 -8.58
C VAL A 38 1.93 22.81 -7.46
N GLU A 39 2.28 22.32 -6.28
CA GLU A 39 2.61 23.15 -5.13
C GLU A 39 4.13 23.26 -4.97
N LEU A 40 4.62 24.47 -4.68
CA LEU A 40 6.05 24.74 -4.47
C LEU A 40 6.64 23.83 -3.38
N ASP A 41 5.85 23.55 -2.35
CA ASP A 41 6.25 22.70 -1.22
C ASP A 41 6.71 21.30 -1.67
N SER A 42 5.98 20.69 -2.61
CA SER A 42 6.33 19.40 -3.20
C SER A 42 7.68 19.43 -3.93
N PHE A 43 8.03 20.56 -4.57
CA PHE A 43 9.32 20.70 -5.24
C PHE A 43 10.48 20.97 -4.27
N VAL A 44 10.21 21.61 -3.14
CA VAL A 44 11.23 22.01 -2.16
C VAL A 44 11.56 20.87 -1.18
N HIS A 45 10.53 20.17 -0.68
CA HIS A 45 10.68 19.21 0.41
C HIS A 45 10.73 17.74 -0.04
N SER A 46 10.41 17.44 -1.29
CA SER A 46 10.61 16.08 -1.83
C SER A 46 12.07 15.83 -2.21
N PRO A 47 12.58 14.59 -2.10
CA PRO A 47 13.85 14.22 -2.68
C PRO A 47 13.91 14.59 -4.17
N LYS A 48 15.01 15.21 -4.60
CA LYS A 48 15.13 15.75 -5.97
C LYS A 48 15.02 14.67 -7.04
N ASP A 49 15.51 13.47 -6.75
CA ASP A 49 15.44 12.30 -7.63
C ASP A 49 14.03 11.73 -7.78
N TYR A 50 13.07 12.15 -6.93
CA TYR A 50 11.67 11.74 -7.07
C TYR A 50 10.92 12.59 -8.09
N ILE A 51 11.41 13.81 -8.37
CA ILE A 51 10.83 14.70 -9.37
C ILE A 51 11.58 14.54 -10.69
N VAL A 52 10.90 13.95 -11.68
CA VAL A 52 11.47 13.72 -13.02
C VAL A 52 10.66 14.47 -14.07
N LEU A 53 11.36 15.05 -15.05
CA LEU A 53 10.69 15.60 -16.22
C LEU A 53 10.30 14.47 -17.16
N LYS A 54 9.01 14.39 -17.49
CA LYS A 54 8.48 13.42 -18.44
C LYS A 54 7.71 14.12 -19.54
N ARG A 55 7.87 13.61 -20.76
CA ARG A 55 7.03 14.00 -21.88
C ARG A 55 5.71 13.23 -21.75
N ILE A 56 4.67 13.94 -21.37
CA ILE A 56 3.32 13.41 -21.23
C ILE A 56 2.49 14.02 -22.34
N GLN A 57 2.06 13.17 -23.29
CA GLN A 57 1.53 13.63 -24.57
C GLN A 57 2.55 14.52 -25.31
N ASN A 58 2.22 15.79 -25.58
CA ASN A 58 3.09 16.76 -26.24
C ASN A 58 3.65 17.82 -25.28
N LYS A 59 3.54 17.62 -23.96
CA LYS A 59 4.05 18.55 -22.95
C LYS A 59 5.09 17.86 -22.07
N THR A 60 6.21 18.53 -21.83
CA THR A 60 7.16 18.13 -20.78
C THR A 60 6.66 18.70 -19.47
N MET A 61 6.40 17.84 -18.48
CA MET A 61 5.94 18.24 -17.16
C MET A 61 6.71 17.52 -16.05
N PRO A 62 6.88 18.15 -14.88
CA PRO A 62 7.42 17.47 -13.72
C PRO A 62 6.42 16.43 -13.21
N VAL A 63 6.95 15.24 -12.90
CA VAL A 63 6.20 14.15 -12.31
C VAL A 63 6.95 13.70 -11.07
N TYR A 64 6.29 13.77 -9.92
CA TYR A 64 6.72 13.02 -8.75
C TYR A 64 6.45 11.55 -9.05
N THR A 65 7.48 10.71 -9.06
CA THR A 65 7.32 9.25 -9.15
C THR A 65 8.41 8.57 -8.36
N HIS A 66 8.02 7.79 -7.37
CA HIS A 66 8.96 6.98 -6.61
C HIS A 66 8.42 5.59 -6.34
N SER A 67 9.32 4.61 -6.31
CA SER A 67 9.05 3.22 -5.99
C SER A 67 9.84 2.84 -4.75
N TYR A 68 9.14 2.69 -3.64
CA TYR A 68 9.74 2.27 -2.37
C TYR A 68 9.96 0.76 -2.38
N LEU A 69 11.13 0.34 -2.85
CA LEU A 69 11.52 -1.08 -2.89
C LEU A 69 11.64 -1.64 -1.46
N GLY A 70 11.16 -2.86 -1.26
CA GLY A 70 11.07 -3.50 0.07
C GLY A 70 9.81 -3.13 0.85
N LEU A 71 9.05 -2.12 0.40
CA LEU A 71 7.79 -1.69 1.03
C LEU A 71 6.54 -2.22 0.29
N GLY A 72 6.68 -3.29 -0.48
CA GLY A 72 5.52 -4.02 -1.01
C GLY A 72 4.87 -4.89 0.06
N LEU A 73 3.64 -5.35 -0.18
CA LEU A 73 2.87 -6.07 0.84
C LEU A 73 3.55 -7.38 1.29
N MET A 74 4.10 -8.16 0.36
CA MET A 74 4.76 -9.43 0.69
C MET A 74 6.09 -9.21 1.40
N ALA A 75 6.89 -8.25 0.93
CA ALA A 75 8.15 -7.87 1.58
C ALA A 75 7.91 -7.32 2.99
N ALA A 76 6.93 -6.43 3.15
CA ALA A 76 6.53 -5.89 4.45
C ALA A 76 6.03 -6.97 5.40
N ARG A 77 5.28 -7.96 4.89
CA ARG A 77 4.82 -9.09 5.70
C ARG A 77 5.98 -9.84 6.34
N VAL A 78 7.01 -10.19 5.56
CA VAL A 78 8.20 -10.88 6.11
C VAL A 78 8.90 -10.01 7.15
N ALA A 79 9.10 -8.73 6.87
CA ALA A 79 9.78 -7.81 7.78
C ALA A 79 9.02 -7.58 9.10
N ILE A 80 7.71 -7.33 9.02
CA ILE A 80 6.86 -7.12 10.19
C ILE A 80 6.78 -8.40 11.03
N LEU A 81 6.69 -9.58 10.41
CA LEU A 81 6.74 -10.86 11.14
C LEU A 81 8.05 -11.04 11.91
N HIS A 82 9.18 -10.60 11.35
CA HIS A 82 10.47 -10.60 12.04
C HIS A 82 10.46 -9.67 13.26
N ILE A 83 10.02 -8.41 13.09
CA ILE A 83 9.99 -7.39 14.14
C ILE A 83 9.01 -7.74 15.27
N SER A 84 7.90 -8.40 14.93
CA SER A 84 6.82 -8.74 15.86
C SER A 84 6.95 -10.11 16.54
N SER A 85 8.05 -10.85 16.27
CA SER A 85 8.25 -12.19 16.85
C SER A 85 8.97 -12.17 18.20
N GLU A 86 8.52 -13.05 19.13
CA GLU A 86 9.05 -13.13 20.51
C GLU A 86 10.48 -13.70 20.62
N ASN A 87 10.94 -14.50 19.65
CA ASN A 87 12.19 -15.25 19.74
C ASN A 87 12.95 -15.19 18.41
N SER A 88 14.28 -15.38 18.48
CA SER A 88 15.18 -15.52 17.34
C SER A 88 14.56 -16.45 16.29
N VAL A 89 14.33 -15.91 15.09
CA VAL A 89 13.79 -16.62 13.94
C VAL A 89 14.54 -17.94 13.76
N LEU A 90 13.83 -19.06 13.93
CA LEU A 90 14.41 -20.37 13.69
C LEU A 90 14.45 -20.60 12.19
N ILE A 91 15.65 -20.51 11.61
CA ILE A 91 15.94 -20.88 10.23
C ILE A 91 16.54 -22.29 10.27
N LYS A 92 15.80 -23.29 9.77
CA LYS A 92 16.30 -24.65 9.61
C LYS A 92 15.87 -25.17 8.24
N ASN A 93 16.82 -25.62 7.42
CA ASN A 93 16.57 -26.30 6.13
C ASN A 93 15.49 -25.60 5.28
N ASP A 94 15.70 -24.33 4.92
CA ASP A 94 14.79 -23.48 4.14
C ASP A 94 13.41 -23.18 4.75
N GLU A 95 13.15 -23.65 5.97
CA GLU A 95 11.95 -23.34 6.75
C GLU A 95 12.23 -22.23 7.77
N THR A 96 11.38 -21.20 7.75
CA THR A 96 11.44 -20.05 8.66
C THR A 96 10.21 -20.03 9.56
N LYS A 97 10.40 -19.99 10.89
CA LYS A 97 9.29 -19.98 11.86
C LYS A 97 9.12 -18.63 12.52
N PHE A 98 7.91 -18.07 12.44
CA PHE A 98 7.52 -16.85 13.14
C PHE A 98 6.46 -17.13 14.20
N ARG A 99 6.57 -16.45 15.33
CA ARG A 99 5.58 -16.42 16.41
C ARG A 99 5.28 -14.96 16.73
N SER A 100 4.31 -14.39 16.01
CA SER A 100 4.13 -12.95 15.85
C SER A 100 2.90 -12.40 16.59
N SER A 101 3.00 -11.17 17.12
CA SER A 101 1.86 -10.41 17.69
C SER A 101 0.93 -9.83 16.62
N CYS A 102 1.31 -9.89 15.34
CA CYS A 102 0.47 -9.50 14.21
C CYS A 102 -0.42 -10.65 13.68
N ILE A 103 -0.27 -11.85 14.22
CA ILE A 103 -1.02 -13.04 13.80
C ILE A 103 -1.91 -13.48 14.95
N HIS A 104 -3.18 -13.76 14.62
CA HIS A 104 -4.18 -14.14 15.62
C HIS A 104 -3.71 -15.35 16.45
N PRO A 105 -3.90 -15.38 17.79
CA PRO A 105 -3.34 -16.41 18.69
C PRO A 105 -3.68 -17.86 18.33
N HIS A 106 -4.85 -18.08 17.73
CA HIS A 106 -5.32 -19.40 17.30
C HIS A 106 -4.93 -19.77 15.86
N THR A 107 -4.19 -18.90 15.16
CA THR A 107 -3.76 -19.15 13.79
C THR A 107 -2.41 -19.84 13.75
N LYS A 108 -2.34 -20.91 12.97
CA LYS A 108 -1.11 -21.51 12.45
C LYS A 108 -1.27 -21.66 10.95
N HIS A 109 -0.37 -21.09 10.18
CA HIS A 109 -0.44 -21.11 8.73
C HIS A 109 0.94 -21.38 8.12
N THR A 110 0.98 -22.13 7.03
CA THR A 110 2.19 -22.34 6.23
C THR A 110 2.04 -21.57 4.93
N TRP A 111 3.03 -20.75 4.60
CA TRP A 111 3.03 -19.87 3.45
C TRP A 111 4.37 -19.98 2.73
N LYS A 112 4.35 -20.13 1.40
CA LYS A 112 5.55 -20.18 0.57
C LYS A 112 5.75 -18.86 -0.16
N HIS A 113 6.94 -18.28 -0.07
CA HIS A 113 7.30 -17.03 -0.75
C HIS A 113 8.81 -16.99 -1.05
N ASP A 114 9.19 -16.55 -2.25
CA ASP A 114 10.58 -16.54 -2.73
C ASP A 114 11.30 -17.86 -2.49
N MET A 115 10.62 -18.96 -2.82
CA MET A 115 11.10 -20.34 -2.67
C MET A 115 11.41 -20.78 -1.23
N ARG A 116 11.06 -19.97 -0.22
CA ARG A 116 11.16 -20.31 1.20
C ARG A 116 9.80 -20.66 1.80
N ASP A 117 9.80 -21.62 2.71
CA ASP A 117 8.61 -22.02 3.45
C ASP A 117 8.58 -21.31 4.81
N TYR A 118 7.47 -20.63 5.09
CA TYR A 118 7.22 -19.91 6.32
C TYR A 118 6.14 -20.61 7.13
N ILE A 119 6.43 -20.93 8.38
CA ILE A 119 5.41 -21.34 9.36
C ILE A 119 5.15 -20.17 10.30
N VAL A 120 3.95 -19.63 10.22
CA VAL A 120 3.54 -18.44 10.96
C VAL A 120 2.52 -18.83 12.02
N LYS A 121 2.76 -18.40 13.26
CA LYS A 121 1.88 -18.66 14.41
C LYS A 121 1.60 -17.39 15.18
N GLY A 122 0.40 -17.29 15.75
CA GLY A 122 0.10 -16.26 16.73
C GLY A 122 0.83 -16.49 18.06
N ARG A 123 1.17 -15.38 18.74
CA ARG A 123 1.64 -15.43 20.14
C ARG A 123 0.54 -15.90 21.08
N LYS A 124 0.95 -16.46 22.23
CA LYS A 124 0.04 -17.04 23.24
C LYS A 124 -0.19 -16.11 24.44
N ASP A 125 0.54 -15.00 24.52
CA ASP A 125 0.49 -14.03 25.61
C ASP A 125 -0.65 -13.00 25.45
N GLU A 126 -1.59 -13.25 24.53
CA GLU A 126 -2.78 -12.44 24.24
C GLU A 126 -2.50 -10.97 23.83
N LYS A 127 -1.24 -10.61 23.58
CA LYS A 127 -0.84 -9.31 23.00
C LYS A 127 -1.01 -9.31 21.49
N TYR A 128 -2.26 -9.41 21.04
CA TYR A 128 -2.66 -9.37 19.64
C TYR A 128 -3.74 -8.31 19.44
N GLY A 129 -3.68 -7.63 18.29
CA GLY A 129 -4.69 -6.69 17.88
C GLY A 129 -4.12 -5.62 16.94
N PHE A 130 -5.02 -4.77 16.44
CA PHE A 130 -4.65 -3.72 15.49
C PHE A 130 -3.54 -2.82 16.02
N LYS A 131 -3.66 -2.33 17.26
CA LYS A 131 -2.67 -1.40 17.83
C LYS A 131 -1.27 -2.01 17.86
N GLU A 132 -1.15 -3.22 18.39
CA GLU A 132 0.13 -3.92 18.48
C GLU A 132 0.76 -4.13 17.10
N CYS A 133 -0.04 -4.51 16.11
CA CYS A 133 0.50 -4.73 14.76
C CYS A 133 0.78 -3.43 14.00
N PHE A 134 -0.07 -2.41 14.17
CA PHE A 134 0.13 -1.09 13.59
C PHE A 134 1.42 -0.46 14.10
N ASP A 135 1.70 -0.55 15.41
CA ASP A 135 2.94 -0.02 15.99
C ASP A 135 4.17 -0.72 15.38
N LYS A 136 4.09 -2.03 15.11
CA LYS A 136 5.15 -2.79 14.43
C LYS A 136 5.30 -2.42 12.95
N ALA A 137 4.20 -2.12 12.27
CA ALA A 137 4.23 -1.60 10.91
C ALA A 137 4.83 -0.18 10.83
N VAL A 138 4.54 0.68 11.81
CA VAL A 138 5.15 2.01 11.94
C VAL A 138 6.65 1.90 12.23
N GLU A 139 7.05 1.00 13.13
CA GLU A 139 8.46 0.69 13.40
C GLU A 139 9.19 0.24 12.13
N PHE A 140 8.59 -0.65 11.35
CA PHE A 140 9.12 -1.09 10.05
C PHE A 140 9.26 0.05 9.04
N LEU A 141 8.26 0.91 8.92
CA LEU A 141 8.27 2.03 7.97
C LEU A 141 9.31 3.09 8.36
N GLY A 142 9.43 3.40 9.65
CA GLY A 142 10.26 4.49 10.15
C GLY A 142 9.93 5.80 9.43
N ASN A 143 10.95 6.43 8.82
CA ASN A 143 10.82 7.63 7.98
C ASN A 143 11.12 7.35 6.50
N SER A 144 11.00 6.09 6.06
CA SER A 144 11.40 5.65 4.72
C SER A 144 10.48 6.13 3.60
N VAL A 145 9.29 6.64 3.95
CA VAL A 145 8.28 7.13 3.01
C VAL A 145 8.24 8.65 3.07
N ASN A 146 8.39 9.31 1.92
CA ASN A 146 8.24 10.77 1.82
C ASN A 146 6.76 11.17 1.97
N LYS A 147 6.52 12.31 2.61
CA LYS A 147 5.20 12.84 2.98
C LYS A 147 4.88 14.15 2.24
N PRO A 148 4.64 14.15 0.92
CA PRO A 148 4.24 15.36 0.23
C PRO A 148 2.91 15.89 0.78
N GLU A 149 2.92 17.10 1.35
CA GLU A 149 1.72 17.73 1.95
C GLU A 149 0.59 17.89 0.93
N GLU A 150 0.95 18.09 -0.35
CA GLU A 150 0.03 18.20 -1.48
C GLU A 150 -0.94 17.00 -1.57
N LEU A 151 -0.51 15.78 -1.20
CA LEU A 151 -1.35 14.58 -1.22
C LEU A 151 -2.65 14.76 -0.41
N ARG A 152 -2.60 15.56 0.66
CA ARG A 152 -3.77 15.83 1.52
C ARG A 152 -4.89 16.52 0.76
N ARG A 153 -4.58 17.31 -0.27
CA ARG A 153 -5.54 18.07 -1.08
C ARG A 153 -5.89 17.42 -2.41
N ARG A 154 -5.05 16.53 -2.94
CA ARG A 154 -5.24 15.89 -4.25
C ARG A 154 -6.18 14.69 -4.20
N GLU A 155 -6.89 14.41 -5.28
CA GLU A 155 -7.66 13.16 -5.43
C GLU A 155 -6.70 11.96 -5.54
N ILE A 156 -6.93 10.89 -4.77
CA ILE A 156 -6.05 9.72 -4.68
C ILE A 156 -6.78 8.47 -5.20
N TYR A 157 -6.13 7.76 -6.11
CA TYR A 157 -6.47 6.40 -6.49
C TYR A 157 -5.45 5.41 -5.93
N ALA A 158 -5.92 4.39 -5.23
CA ALA A 158 -5.12 3.31 -4.69
C ALA A 158 -5.46 1.99 -5.39
N LEU A 159 -4.43 1.26 -5.82
CA LEU A 159 -4.53 0.12 -6.73
C LEU A 159 -3.91 -1.14 -6.11
N SER A 160 -4.06 -2.27 -6.82
CA SER A 160 -3.41 -3.54 -6.48
C SER A 160 -3.75 -4.00 -5.05
N TYR A 161 -2.78 -4.30 -4.19
CA TYR A 161 -3.10 -4.81 -2.85
C TYR A 161 -3.84 -3.82 -1.94
N TYR A 162 -3.83 -2.51 -2.23
CA TYR A 162 -4.74 -1.59 -1.54
C TYR A 162 -6.19 -1.97 -1.81
N PHE A 163 -6.52 -2.24 -3.08
CA PHE A 163 -7.84 -2.70 -3.49
C PHE A 163 -8.16 -4.07 -2.89
N ASP A 164 -7.28 -5.05 -3.07
CA ASP A 164 -7.57 -6.43 -2.65
C ASP A 164 -7.83 -6.50 -1.13
N ARG A 165 -7.03 -5.82 -0.30
CA ARG A 165 -7.26 -5.80 1.16
C ARG A 165 -8.50 -5.02 1.56
N ALA A 166 -8.85 -3.94 0.85
CA ALA A 166 -10.10 -3.23 1.12
C ALA A 166 -11.34 -4.09 0.78
N ASN A 167 -11.25 -4.91 -0.27
CA ASN A 167 -12.28 -5.89 -0.61
C ASN A 167 -12.37 -7.01 0.45
N ASP A 168 -11.24 -7.57 0.89
CA ASP A 168 -11.20 -8.59 1.95
C ASP A 168 -11.77 -8.09 3.30
N LEU A 169 -11.62 -6.79 3.56
CA LEU A 169 -12.21 -6.10 4.73
C LEU A 169 -13.71 -5.82 4.56
N GLY A 170 -14.28 -6.01 3.37
CA GLY A 170 -15.68 -5.72 3.05
C GLY A 170 -16.00 -4.23 2.98
N ILE A 171 -15.00 -3.38 2.72
CA ILE A 171 -15.19 -1.93 2.61
C ILE A 171 -15.74 -1.54 1.23
N ILE A 172 -15.36 -2.30 0.20
CA ILE A 172 -15.67 -2.02 -1.20
C ILE A 172 -16.15 -3.29 -1.92
N ASP A 173 -16.85 -3.10 -3.03
CA ASP A 173 -17.32 -4.17 -3.92
C ASP A 173 -16.22 -4.65 -4.89
N GLN A 174 -16.57 -5.53 -5.83
CA GLN A 174 -15.62 -6.30 -6.65
C GLN A 174 -14.82 -5.52 -7.70
N GLU A 175 -15.23 -4.32 -8.11
CA GLU A 175 -14.56 -3.59 -9.22
C GLU A 175 -13.92 -2.25 -8.81
N SER A 176 -14.66 -1.43 -8.05
CA SER A 176 -14.18 -0.14 -7.55
C SER A 176 -14.94 0.26 -6.29
N GLY A 177 -14.40 1.21 -5.53
CA GLY A 177 -15.08 1.77 -4.37
C GLY A 177 -14.40 3.04 -3.85
N ARG A 178 -15.05 3.68 -2.89
CA ARG A 178 -14.52 4.84 -2.18
C ARG A 178 -14.58 4.58 -0.69
N THR A 179 -13.55 5.03 0.01
CA THR A 179 -13.48 4.95 1.47
C THR A 179 -12.60 6.06 2.00
N THR A 180 -12.53 6.19 3.32
CA THR A 180 -11.58 7.08 3.99
C THR A 180 -10.46 6.28 4.68
N VAL A 181 -9.32 6.94 4.93
CA VAL A 181 -8.22 6.35 5.72
C VAL A 181 -8.72 5.86 7.09
N GLY A 182 -9.64 6.60 7.72
CA GLY A 182 -10.26 6.25 9.00
C GLY A 182 -11.17 5.02 8.92
N GLU A 183 -11.94 4.88 7.84
CA GLU A 183 -12.76 3.67 7.60
C GLU A 183 -11.88 2.42 7.41
N ILE A 184 -10.77 2.53 6.67
CA ILE A 184 -9.78 1.45 6.55
C ILE A 184 -9.22 1.06 7.92
N ILE A 185 -8.82 2.05 8.73
CA ILE A 185 -8.31 1.83 10.09
C ILE A 185 -9.38 1.13 10.95
N ASN A 186 -10.63 1.59 10.91
CA ASN A 186 -11.71 1.01 11.72
C ASN A 186 -12.09 -0.40 11.26
N ALA A 187 -12.16 -0.65 9.95
CA ALA A 187 -12.35 -1.99 9.42
C ALA A 187 -11.22 -2.93 9.83
N CYS A 188 -9.97 -2.44 9.83
CA CYS A 188 -8.83 -3.22 10.29
C CYS A 188 -8.90 -3.51 11.81
N LYS A 189 -9.28 -2.54 12.64
CA LYS A 189 -9.54 -2.77 14.09
C LYS A 189 -10.57 -3.89 14.31
N ASN A 190 -11.64 -3.89 13.53
CA ASN A 190 -12.67 -4.93 13.61
C ASN A 190 -12.12 -6.29 13.18
N ALA A 191 -11.46 -6.37 12.02
CA ALA A 191 -10.86 -7.62 11.51
C ALA A 191 -9.81 -8.20 12.47
N CYS A 192 -9.00 -7.34 13.10
CA CYS A 192 -8.02 -7.72 14.10
C CYS A 192 -8.64 -8.15 15.44
N SER A 193 -9.95 -7.97 15.66
CA SER A 193 -10.63 -8.32 16.91
C SER A 193 -11.57 -9.52 16.76
N GLU A 194 -11.73 -10.05 15.54
CA GLU A 194 -12.58 -11.21 15.29
C GLU A 194 -12.03 -12.46 16.00
N LYS A 195 -12.92 -13.22 16.66
CA LYS A 195 -12.56 -14.48 17.35
C LYS A 195 -11.95 -15.53 16.43
N LYS A 196 -12.32 -15.47 15.14
CA LYS A 196 -11.83 -16.33 14.08
C LYS A 196 -11.45 -15.43 12.90
N PRO A 197 -10.17 -15.34 12.54
CA PRO A 197 -9.78 -14.50 11.42
C PRO A 197 -10.28 -15.11 10.11
N LYS A 198 -10.82 -14.26 9.22
CA LYS A 198 -11.20 -14.67 7.86
C LYS A 198 -10.01 -15.17 7.05
N GLU A 199 -8.89 -14.47 7.16
CA GLU A 199 -7.64 -14.78 6.47
C GLU A 199 -6.44 -14.68 7.44
N PRO A 200 -5.42 -15.54 7.34
CA PRO A 200 -4.32 -15.60 8.31
C PRO A 200 -3.54 -14.29 8.49
N PHE A 201 -3.42 -13.49 7.43
CA PHE A 201 -2.61 -12.27 7.40
C PHE A 201 -3.42 -10.97 7.36
N LEU A 202 -4.76 -11.02 7.34
CA LEU A 202 -5.58 -9.82 7.09
C LEU A 202 -5.29 -8.71 8.10
N CYS A 203 -5.20 -9.03 9.39
CA CYS A 203 -4.87 -8.06 10.43
C CYS A 203 -3.49 -7.42 10.19
N LEU A 204 -2.47 -8.22 9.83
CA LEU A 204 -1.13 -7.73 9.52
C LEU A 204 -1.16 -6.80 8.31
N ASP A 205 -1.73 -7.27 7.22
CA ASP A 205 -1.75 -6.57 5.94
C ASP A 205 -2.52 -5.24 6.04
N CYS A 206 -3.69 -5.23 6.69
CA CYS A 206 -4.46 -4.01 6.86
C CYS A 206 -3.82 -3.04 7.86
N SER A 207 -3.10 -3.54 8.88
CA SER A 207 -2.33 -2.69 9.79
C SER A 207 -1.17 -2.02 9.06
N TYR A 208 -0.50 -2.76 8.17
CA TYR A 208 0.54 -2.22 7.30
C TYR A 208 0.00 -1.15 6.35
N ILE A 209 -1.09 -1.43 5.63
CA ILE A 209 -1.73 -0.45 4.75
C ILE A 209 -2.15 0.80 5.51
N SER A 210 -2.73 0.64 6.70
CA SER A 210 -3.09 1.76 7.57
C SER A 210 -1.85 2.59 7.94
N ALA A 211 -0.73 1.94 8.28
CA ALA A 211 0.52 2.60 8.60
C ALA A 211 1.10 3.34 7.39
N VAL A 212 1.07 2.76 6.18
CA VAL A 212 1.53 3.44 4.96
C VAL A 212 0.69 4.69 4.69
N LEU A 213 -0.64 4.59 4.72
CA LEU A 213 -1.53 5.72 4.42
C LEU A 213 -1.44 6.82 5.49
N HIS A 214 -1.55 6.46 6.76
CA HIS A 214 -1.64 7.43 7.85
C HIS A 214 -0.26 7.93 8.32
N HIS A 215 0.65 7.02 8.68
CA HIS A 215 1.98 7.39 9.18
C HIS A 215 2.95 7.68 8.03
N GLY A 216 2.99 6.82 7.01
CA GLY A 216 3.94 6.89 5.90
C GLY A 216 3.71 8.08 4.98
N LEU A 217 2.47 8.29 4.54
CA LEU A 217 2.07 9.37 3.62
C LEU A 217 1.48 10.60 4.35
N GLY A 218 1.25 10.52 5.66
CA GLY A 218 0.73 11.64 6.45
C GLY A 218 -0.73 11.99 6.11
N LEU A 219 -1.53 11.04 5.66
CA LEU A 219 -2.94 11.28 5.32
C LEU A 219 -3.82 11.26 6.57
N HIS A 220 -4.64 12.30 6.71
CA HIS A 220 -5.62 12.41 7.80
C HIS A 220 -6.71 11.33 7.65
N GLU A 221 -7.31 10.86 8.74
CA GLU A 221 -8.35 9.81 8.72
C GLU A 221 -9.52 10.14 7.79
N ARG A 222 -9.94 11.42 7.74
CA ARG A 222 -10.99 11.92 6.82
C ARG A 222 -10.60 11.93 5.32
N LYS A 223 -9.36 11.59 4.96
CA LYS A 223 -8.91 11.62 3.57
C LYS A 223 -9.60 10.52 2.79
N GLU A 224 -10.38 10.90 1.76
CA GLU A 224 -10.96 9.97 0.81
C GLU A 224 -9.87 9.33 -0.08
N ILE A 225 -10.00 8.02 -0.27
CA ILE A 225 -9.22 7.17 -1.16
C ILE A 225 -10.18 6.46 -2.11
N LYS A 226 -9.89 6.53 -3.40
CA LYS A 226 -10.62 5.78 -4.44
C LYS A 226 -9.86 4.50 -4.73
N LEU A 227 -10.53 3.37 -4.67
CA LEU A 227 -9.95 2.05 -4.87
C LEU A 227 -10.44 1.51 -6.20
N ALA A 228 -9.53 1.05 -7.06
CA ALA A 228 -9.90 0.50 -8.35
C ALA A 228 -8.99 -0.67 -8.73
N LYS A 229 -9.61 -1.79 -9.13
CA LYS A 229 -8.94 -2.92 -9.80
C LYS A 229 -9.14 -2.86 -11.31
N ARG A 230 -10.31 -2.35 -11.71
CA ARG A 230 -10.68 -2.07 -13.08
C ARG A 230 -11.37 -0.72 -13.15
N ILE A 231 -11.27 -0.07 -14.30
CA ILE A 231 -12.08 1.08 -14.66
C ILE A 231 -12.75 0.74 -16.00
N ASP A 232 -14.09 0.71 -16.02
CA ASP A 232 -14.91 0.25 -17.16
C ASP A 232 -14.46 -1.09 -17.76
N GLY A 233 -14.23 -2.09 -16.91
CA GLY A 233 -13.80 -3.42 -17.32
C GLY A 233 -12.33 -3.54 -17.74
N ILE A 234 -11.59 -2.42 -17.81
CA ILE A 234 -10.17 -2.39 -18.15
C ILE A 234 -9.33 -2.45 -16.87
N GLU A 235 -8.37 -3.38 -16.81
CA GLU A 235 -7.46 -3.50 -15.67
C GLU A 235 -6.63 -2.23 -15.47
N THR A 236 -6.67 -1.68 -14.26
CA THR A 236 -5.83 -0.55 -13.86
C THR A 236 -4.43 -1.01 -13.51
N SER A 237 -3.75 -1.62 -14.48
CA SER A 237 -2.38 -2.08 -14.34
C SER A 237 -1.38 -1.14 -15.04
N TRP A 238 -0.12 -1.26 -14.66
CA TRP A 238 0.98 -0.58 -15.31
C TRP A 238 1.13 -0.98 -16.79
N GLY A 239 0.70 -2.19 -17.17
CA GLY A 239 0.88 -2.73 -18.52
C GLY A 239 0.16 -1.89 -19.58
N LEU A 240 -1.06 -1.43 -19.27
CA LEU A 240 -1.83 -0.59 -20.19
C LEU A 240 -1.19 0.79 -20.40
N GLY A 241 -0.71 1.41 -19.33
CA GLY A 241 -0.04 2.72 -19.41
C GLY A 241 1.28 2.63 -20.19
N ALA A 242 2.01 1.51 -20.05
CA ALA A 242 3.20 1.25 -20.86
C ALA A 242 2.85 1.11 -22.34
N ALA A 243 1.81 0.35 -22.69
CA ALA A 243 1.35 0.20 -24.07
C ALA A 243 0.96 1.55 -24.70
N PHE A 244 0.15 2.37 -24.01
CA PHE A 244 -0.22 3.70 -24.52
C PHE A 244 0.98 4.65 -24.67
N ASN A 245 1.99 4.52 -23.81
CA ASN A 245 3.21 5.31 -23.93
C ASN A 245 4.10 4.85 -25.10
N MET A 246 4.03 3.57 -25.51
CA MET A 246 4.79 3.05 -26.65
C MET A 246 4.14 3.38 -28.00
N LEU A 247 2.83 3.64 -28.04
CA LEU A 247 2.08 3.97 -29.26
C LEU A 247 2.18 5.45 -29.67
N ARG A 248 3.07 6.23 -29.05
CA ARG A 248 3.25 7.67 -29.30
C ARG A 248 4.66 8.03 -29.72
#